data_AF-A0AAW6LS84-F1
#
_entry.id   AF-A0AAW6LS84-F1
#
_cell.length_a   1.000
_cell.length_b   1.000
_cell.length_c   1.000
_cell.angle_alpha   90.00
_cell.angle_beta   90.00
_cell.angle_gamma   90.00
#
_symmetry.space_group_name_H-M   'P 1'
#
loop_
_entity.id
_entity.type
_entity.pdbx_description
1 polymer ?
#
loop_
_entity_poly.entity_id
_entity_poly.type
_entity_poly.pdbx_seq_one_letter_code
_entity_poly.pdbx_strand_id
1 'polypeptide(L)'
;MNATELLAVLSRHYNAPNRPKGWLLAPEIASPRGDRRADLIAAPLTLSGESIIVGHELKVSRADVLAELANPTKHDEWARHCHRWWLVVADPALVDGLDIPAHWGVMAPPSGRRTRSMTVLKPAPRLDPLASSDGWMKLARWQSFRADAAVRDATATTVSQSREIERLKRTVEELKDAGADIALSPLRQSATQLLEKIAERRSQEKLWGFGDLDVIVDAVLDVEGTRRAAREQRQLVTRVQRMLAPAIESMSATLAHAEKMGGEGPVTASRRT
;
A
#
# COMPACT_ATOMS: atom_id res chain seq x y z
N MET A 1 8.77 3.39 19.57
CA MET A 1 8.86 2.44 18.45
C MET A 1 8.08 1.19 18.83
N ASN A 2 7.18 0.70 17.98
CA ASN A 2 6.45 -0.54 18.21
C ASN A 2 7.19 -1.76 17.60
N ALA A 3 6.66 -2.98 17.81
CA ALA A 3 7.33 -4.21 17.41
C ALA A 3 7.46 -4.32 15.87
N THR A 4 6.43 -3.91 15.13
CA THR A 4 6.43 -3.89 13.66
C THR A 4 7.50 -2.94 13.10
N GLU A 5 7.61 -1.74 13.68
CA GLU A 5 8.64 -0.78 13.31
C GLU A 5 10.04 -1.31 13.62
N LEU A 6 10.22 -1.93 14.79
CA LEU A 6 11.49 -2.53 15.19
C LEU A 6 11.90 -3.67 14.25
N LEU A 7 10.96 -4.54 13.88
CA LEU A 7 11.18 -5.61 12.91
C LEU A 7 11.53 -5.04 11.52
N ALA A 8 10.92 -3.93 11.11
CA ALA A 8 11.26 -3.27 9.84
C ALA A 8 12.68 -2.70 9.85
N VAL A 9 13.12 -2.11 10.97
CA VAL A 9 14.50 -1.63 11.15
C VAL A 9 15.48 -2.82 11.09
N LEU A 10 15.20 -3.89 11.84
CA LEU A 10 16.03 -5.11 11.83
C LEU A 10 16.09 -5.75 10.44
N SER A 11 14.97 -5.76 9.71
CA SER A 11 14.93 -6.27 8.34
C SER A 11 15.83 -5.47 7.39
N ARG A 12 15.89 -4.15 7.55
CA ARG A 12 16.80 -3.27 6.78
C ARG A 12 18.27 -3.45 7.16
N HIS A 13 18.56 -3.87 8.39
CA HIS A 13 19.92 -4.22 8.82
C HIS A 13 20.46 -5.42 8.03
N TYR A 14 19.63 -6.44 7.81
CA TYR A 14 19.98 -7.62 7.00
C TYR A 14 19.93 -7.35 5.49
N ASN A 15 18.83 -6.78 5.00
CA ASN A 15 18.59 -6.57 3.58
C ASN A 15 18.42 -5.06 3.30
N ALA A 16 19.45 -4.44 2.75
CA ALA A 16 19.35 -3.06 2.29
C ALA A 16 18.36 -2.97 1.11
N PRO A 17 17.47 -1.97 1.06
CA PRO A 17 16.41 -1.89 0.03
C PRO A 17 16.97 -1.78 -1.39
N ASN A 18 18.17 -1.21 -1.56
CA ASN A 18 18.80 -0.96 -2.85
C ASN A 18 19.81 -2.04 -3.24
N ARG A 19 19.74 -3.24 -2.65
CA ARG A 19 20.64 -4.36 -2.95
C ARG A 19 19.83 -5.65 -3.11
N PRO A 20 20.35 -6.64 -3.87
CA PRO A 20 19.81 -7.98 -3.85
C PRO A 20 19.71 -8.51 -2.42
N LYS A 21 18.65 -9.26 -2.13
CA LYS A 21 18.46 -9.88 -0.81
C LYS A 21 19.61 -10.85 -0.53
N GLY A 22 20.39 -10.55 0.50
CA GLY A 22 21.47 -11.42 0.97
C GLY A 22 21.01 -12.39 2.05
N TRP A 23 19.83 -12.15 2.64
CA TRP A 23 19.29 -12.93 3.76
C TRP A 23 17.83 -13.29 3.55
N LEU A 24 17.48 -14.53 3.85
CA LEU A 24 16.13 -14.97 4.11
C LEU A 24 15.72 -14.48 5.50
N LEU A 25 14.54 -13.87 5.61
CA LEU A 25 13.97 -13.38 6.85
C LEU A 25 12.62 -14.07 7.07
N ALA A 26 12.50 -14.84 8.14
CA ALA A 26 11.31 -15.58 8.52
C ALA A 26 10.76 -15.06 9.85
N PRO A 27 9.88 -14.04 9.83
CA PRO A 27 9.25 -13.53 11.04
C PRO A 27 8.20 -14.50 11.58
N GLU A 28 8.01 -14.50 12.89
CA GLU A 28 7.01 -15.28 13.63
C GLU A 28 6.99 -16.78 13.28
N ILE A 29 8.16 -17.35 12.98
CA ILE A 29 8.26 -18.75 12.58
C ILE A 29 8.25 -19.67 13.82
N ALA A 30 7.38 -20.69 13.81
CA ALA A 30 7.35 -21.72 14.85
C ALA A 30 8.62 -22.58 14.83
N SER A 31 9.00 -23.15 15.98
CA SER A 31 10.18 -24.01 16.09
C SER A 31 10.02 -25.28 15.23
N PRO A 32 11.12 -25.95 14.86
CA PRO A 32 11.04 -27.16 14.04
C PRO A 32 10.19 -28.28 14.66
N ARG A 33 10.19 -28.41 16.00
CA ARG A 33 9.55 -29.50 16.75
C ARG A 33 8.69 -29.02 17.91
N GLY A 34 8.09 -27.84 17.81
CA GLY A 34 7.25 -27.26 18.86
C GLY A 34 6.47 -26.04 18.39
N ASP A 35 5.77 -25.42 19.33
CA ASP A 35 4.80 -24.37 19.06
C ASP A 35 5.35 -22.98 19.39
N ARG A 36 6.53 -22.90 20.03
CA ARG A 36 7.18 -21.62 20.32
C ARG A 36 7.63 -20.97 19.03
N ARG A 37 7.39 -19.67 18.91
CA ARG A 37 7.78 -18.87 17.75
C ARG A 37 8.96 -18.00 18.13
N ALA A 38 9.90 -17.85 17.20
CA ALA A 38 10.88 -16.78 17.25
C ALA A 38 10.30 -15.56 16.53
N ASP A 39 10.57 -14.36 17.02
CA ASP A 39 10.11 -13.14 16.38
C ASP A 39 10.74 -12.97 14.99
N LEU A 40 12.01 -13.35 14.84
CA LEU A 40 12.67 -13.42 13.53
C LEU A 40 13.79 -14.47 13.51
N ILE A 41 13.73 -15.37 12.52
CA ILE A 41 14.90 -16.16 12.09
C ILE A 41 15.47 -15.56 10.80
N ALA A 42 16.78 -15.37 10.76
CA ALA A 42 17.53 -14.92 9.59
C ALA A 42 18.54 -15.98 9.15
N ALA A 43 18.65 -16.19 7.84
CA ALA A 43 19.61 -17.12 7.26
C ALA A 43 20.18 -16.56 5.95
N PRO A 44 21.47 -16.76 5.63
CA PRO A 44 22.09 -16.21 4.44
C PRO A 44 21.58 -16.91 3.18
N LEU A 45 21.50 -16.14 2.09
CA LEU A 45 21.18 -16.61 0.73
C LEU A 45 22.41 -16.58 -0.19
N THR A 46 23.60 -16.30 0.35
CA THR A 46 24.83 -16.17 -0.41
C THR A 46 25.87 -17.18 0.05
N LEU A 47 26.57 -17.82 -0.89
CA LEU A 47 27.61 -18.82 -0.62
C LEU A 47 28.93 -18.22 -0.11
N SER A 48 29.13 -16.90 -0.24
CA SER A 48 30.36 -16.22 0.18
C SER A 48 30.45 -15.94 1.68
N GLY A 49 29.41 -16.26 2.45
CA GLY A 49 29.34 -16.03 3.90
C GLY A 49 29.29 -17.33 4.70
N GLU A 50 29.38 -17.21 6.02
CA GLU A 50 29.18 -18.36 6.90
C GLU A 50 27.74 -18.87 6.78
N SER A 51 27.55 -20.19 6.68
CA SER A 51 26.22 -20.83 6.65
C SER A 51 25.59 -20.86 8.04
N ILE A 52 25.20 -19.70 8.55
CA ILE A 52 24.67 -19.52 9.91
C ILE A 52 23.18 -19.22 9.94
N ILE A 53 22.49 -19.78 10.92
CA ILE A 53 21.13 -19.41 11.29
C ILE A 53 21.22 -18.45 12.47
N VAL A 54 20.54 -17.32 12.40
CA VAL A 54 20.51 -16.29 13.45
C VAL A 54 19.09 -16.11 13.94
N GLY A 55 18.87 -16.29 15.24
CA GLY A 55 17.59 -16.06 15.88
C GLY A 55 17.53 -14.73 16.60
N HIS A 56 16.33 -14.14 16.64
CA HIS A 56 16.07 -12.86 17.27
C HIS A 56 14.77 -12.91 18.07
N GLU A 57 14.83 -12.28 19.24
CA GLU A 57 13.70 -12.02 20.12
C GLU A 57 13.58 -10.49 20.29
N LEU A 58 12.43 -9.91 19.96
CA LEU A 58 12.19 -8.47 19.95
C LEU A 58 11.44 -8.05 21.22
N LYS A 59 11.91 -6.99 21.88
CA LYS A 59 11.25 -6.42 23.06
C LYS A 59 11.15 -4.91 22.95
N VAL A 60 9.95 -4.38 23.14
CA VAL A 60 9.67 -2.95 23.00
C VAL A 60 9.46 -2.25 24.35
N SER A 61 9.33 -3.01 25.44
CA SER A 61 9.20 -2.49 26.79
C SER A 61 10.14 -3.21 27.76
N ARG A 62 10.48 -2.54 28.87
CA ARG A 62 11.32 -3.12 29.93
C ARG A 62 10.62 -4.30 30.62
N ALA A 63 9.30 -4.23 30.77
CA ALA A 63 8.50 -5.32 31.32
C ALA A 63 8.61 -6.58 30.47
N ASP A 64 8.58 -6.46 29.14
CA ASP A 64 8.76 -7.60 28.24
C ASP A 64 10.16 -8.21 28.38
N VAL A 65 11.21 -7.37 28.49
CA VAL A 65 12.59 -7.84 28.71
C VAL A 65 12.67 -8.61 30.02
N LEU A 66 12.16 -8.06 31.12
CA LEU A 66 12.16 -8.72 32.43
C LEU A 66 11.38 -10.03 32.41
N ALA A 67 10.22 -10.08 31.76
CA ALA A 67 9.44 -11.29 31.60
C ALA A 67 10.18 -12.37 30.80
N GLU A 68 10.95 -11.97 29.79
CA GLU A 68 11.78 -12.88 29.02
C GLU A 68 12.96 -13.42 29.86
N LEU A 69 13.64 -12.53 30.60
CA LEU A 69 14.75 -12.91 31.48
C LEU A 69 14.32 -13.75 32.68
N ALA A 70 13.06 -13.66 33.11
CA ALA A 70 12.50 -14.49 34.17
C ALA A 70 12.42 -15.98 33.79
N ASN A 71 12.36 -16.30 32.48
CA ASN A 71 12.48 -17.67 31.99
C ASN A 71 13.37 -17.73 30.74
N PRO A 72 14.71 -17.74 30.94
CA PRO A 72 15.69 -17.74 29.87
C PRO A 72 15.88 -19.12 29.25
N THR A 73 14.88 -20.00 29.31
CA THR A 73 14.85 -21.26 28.53
C THR A 73 13.76 -21.22 27.46
N LYS A 74 12.91 -20.18 27.48
CA LYS A 74 11.76 -20.04 26.58
C LYS A 74 12.16 -19.99 25.11
N HIS A 75 13.34 -19.44 24.80
CA HIS A 75 13.90 -19.37 23.46
C HIS A 75 14.65 -20.65 23.03
N ASP A 76 14.92 -21.59 23.94
CA ASP A 76 15.80 -22.74 23.66
C ASP A 76 15.27 -23.63 22.53
N GLU A 77 13.94 -23.68 22.34
CA GLU A 77 13.32 -24.43 21.25
C GLU A 77 13.84 -24.02 19.87
N TRP A 78 14.12 -22.72 19.68
CA TRP A 78 14.71 -22.19 18.45
C TRP A 78 16.22 -21.97 18.56
N ALA A 79 16.69 -21.45 19.69
CA ALA A 79 18.08 -21.07 19.85
C ALA A 79 19.05 -22.25 19.70
N ARG A 80 18.64 -23.48 20.06
CA ARG A 80 19.43 -24.71 19.81
C ARG A 80 19.70 -25.02 18.34
N HIS A 81 18.94 -24.41 17.42
CA HIS A 81 19.13 -24.53 15.97
C HIS A 81 19.90 -23.34 15.39
N CYS A 82 20.19 -22.33 16.21
CA CYS A 82 20.81 -21.07 15.80
C CYS A 82 22.29 -21.03 16.18
N HIS A 83 23.09 -20.38 15.35
CA HIS A 83 24.51 -20.14 15.61
C HIS A 83 24.74 -18.85 16.40
N ARG A 84 23.73 -17.99 16.46
CA ARG A 84 23.69 -16.76 17.25
C ARG A 84 22.25 -16.49 17.69
N TRP A 85 22.10 -15.93 18.88
CA TRP A 85 20.81 -15.49 19.41
C TRP A 85 20.91 -14.03 19.86
N TRP A 86 19.96 -13.20 19.43
CA TRP A 86 19.94 -11.78 19.72
C TRP A 86 18.65 -11.37 20.44
N LEU A 87 18.81 -10.68 21.56
CA LEU A 87 17.78 -9.83 22.12
C LEU A 87 17.82 -8.49 21.37
N VAL A 88 16.71 -8.11 20.74
CA VAL A 88 16.58 -6.87 19.99
C VAL A 88 15.64 -5.95 20.74
N VAL A 89 16.17 -4.86 21.29
CA VAL A 89 15.40 -3.93 22.12
C VAL A 89 15.08 -2.64 21.39
N ALA A 90 13.88 -2.09 21.58
CA ALA A 90 13.48 -0.82 20.94
C ALA A 90 14.28 0.39 21.43
N ASP A 91 14.81 0.33 22.66
CA ASP A 91 15.61 1.38 23.28
C ASP A 91 16.75 0.71 24.10
N PRO A 92 18.01 1.17 23.99
CA PRO A 92 19.12 0.68 24.81
C PRO A 92 18.82 0.69 26.31
N ALA A 93 18.09 1.68 26.82
CA ALA A 93 17.78 1.80 28.25
C ALA A 93 16.94 0.63 28.80
N LEU A 94 16.31 -0.16 27.94
CA LEU A 94 15.52 -1.33 28.36
C LEU A 94 16.38 -2.43 28.99
N VAL A 95 17.68 -2.49 28.68
CA VAL A 95 18.62 -3.48 29.23
C VAL A 95 19.52 -2.93 30.33
N ASP A 96 19.42 -1.65 30.67
CA ASP A 96 20.28 -1.02 31.66
C ASP A 96 20.15 -1.70 33.03
N GLY A 97 21.29 -2.10 33.57
CA GLY A 97 21.40 -2.78 34.87
C GLY A 97 20.83 -4.21 34.90
N LEU A 98 20.48 -4.80 33.76
CA LEU A 98 19.99 -6.18 33.69
C LEU A 98 21.14 -7.15 33.42
N ASP A 99 21.07 -8.32 34.06
CA ASP A 99 21.97 -9.43 33.77
C ASP A 99 21.45 -10.22 32.56
N ILE A 100 22.11 -10.04 31.42
CA ILE A 100 21.72 -10.69 30.15
C ILE A 100 22.52 -11.98 30.00
N PRO A 101 21.87 -13.13 29.69
CA PRO A 101 22.54 -14.42 29.53
C PRO A 101 23.78 -14.35 28.62
N ALA A 102 24.84 -15.06 29.01
CA ALA A 102 26.14 -14.98 28.34
C ALA A 102 26.08 -15.36 26.85
N HIS A 103 25.22 -16.30 26.49
CA HIS A 103 25.02 -16.80 25.12
C HIS A 103 24.20 -15.87 24.23
N TRP A 104 23.72 -14.74 24.75
CA TRP A 104 22.93 -13.76 24.01
C TRP A 104 23.76 -12.55 23.59
N GLY A 105 23.48 -12.04 22.39
CA GLY A 105 23.81 -10.67 22.02
C GLY A 105 22.64 -9.72 22.26
N VAL A 106 22.93 -8.42 22.26
CA VAL A 106 21.93 -7.35 22.37
C VAL A 106 22.14 -6.35 21.24
N MET A 107 21.05 -6.06 20.52
CA MET A 107 20.98 -5.00 19.51
C MET A 107 19.90 -3.97 19.85
N ALA A 108 20.11 -2.74 19.41
CA ALA A 108 19.12 -1.67 19.42
C ALA A 108 19.06 -0.96 18.05
N PRO A 109 18.01 -0.18 17.78
CA PRO A 109 17.93 0.65 16.58
C PRO A 109 19.20 1.48 16.35
N PRO A 110 19.50 1.82 15.08
CA PRO A 110 20.64 2.64 14.73
C PRO A 110 20.68 3.94 15.54
N SER A 111 21.87 4.31 16.03
CA SER A 111 22.11 5.56 16.74
C SER A 111 23.21 6.39 16.09
N GLY A 112 23.18 7.71 16.31
CA GLY A 112 24.14 8.65 15.74
C GLY A 112 24.04 8.74 14.21
N ARG A 113 25.19 8.66 13.52
CA ARG A 113 25.27 8.81 12.04
C ARG A 113 24.84 7.57 11.26
N ARG A 114 24.71 6.40 11.92
CA ARG A 114 24.24 5.17 11.27
C ARG A 114 22.72 5.19 11.27
N THR A 115 22.11 5.08 10.10
CA THR A 115 20.64 5.11 9.95
C THR A 115 20.03 3.76 9.58
N ARG A 116 20.88 2.78 9.21
CA ARG A 116 20.44 1.49 8.65
C ARG A 116 20.78 0.29 9.53
N SER A 117 22.03 0.20 9.98
CA SER A 117 22.51 -0.96 10.72
C SER A 117 22.15 -0.83 12.19
N MET A 118 21.54 -1.87 12.77
CA MET A 118 21.38 -2.00 14.22
C MET A 118 22.68 -1.72 14.96
N THR A 119 22.57 -1.04 16.10
CA THR A 119 23.67 -0.82 17.03
C THR A 119 23.81 -2.04 17.93
N VAL A 120 25.01 -2.63 17.96
CA VAL A 120 25.33 -3.76 18.84
C VAL A 120 25.72 -3.21 20.21
N LEU A 121 24.95 -3.53 21.24
CA LEU A 121 25.23 -3.16 22.64
C LEU A 121 26.07 -4.24 23.33
N LYS A 122 25.75 -5.52 23.05
CA LYS A 122 26.50 -6.70 23.49
C LYS A 122 26.64 -7.65 22.31
N PRO A 123 27.85 -8.08 21.91
CA PRO A 123 27.99 -9.01 20.79
C PRO A 123 27.42 -10.39 21.15
N ALA A 124 26.65 -11.00 20.23
CA ALA A 124 26.25 -12.39 20.39
C ALA A 124 27.47 -13.31 20.18
N PRO A 125 27.81 -14.20 21.12
CA PRO A 125 28.82 -15.21 20.88
C PRO A 125 28.35 -16.18 19.79
N ARG A 126 29.31 -16.89 19.20
CA ARG A 126 29.01 -18.00 18.29
C ARG A 126 28.62 -19.22 19.13
N LEU A 127 27.50 -19.82 18.79
CA LEU A 127 26.96 -21.04 19.39
C LEU A 127 27.23 -22.22 18.46
N ASP A 128 27.29 -23.42 19.06
CA ASP A 128 27.31 -24.69 18.33
C ASP A 128 25.90 -25.30 18.34
N PRO A 129 25.14 -25.26 17.22
CA PRO A 129 23.77 -25.72 17.20
C PRO A 129 23.66 -27.24 17.27
N LEU A 130 22.78 -27.76 18.14
CA LEU A 130 22.56 -29.19 18.30
C LEU A 130 21.96 -29.87 17.04
N ALA A 131 21.16 -29.13 16.27
CA ALA A 131 20.47 -29.67 15.10
C ALA A 131 20.16 -28.57 14.06
N SER A 132 21.19 -27.97 13.47
CA SER A 132 21.02 -26.89 12.48
C SER A 132 20.24 -27.31 11.22
N SER A 133 20.33 -28.58 10.82
CA SER A 133 19.59 -29.17 9.70
C SER A 133 18.07 -29.04 9.86
N ASP A 134 17.54 -29.27 11.06
CA ASP A 134 16.10 -29.10 11.36
C ASP A 134 15.66 -27.64 11.18
N GLY A 135 16.53 -26.69 11.57
CA GLY A 135 16.30 -25.26 11.35
C GLY A 135 16.24 -24.90 9.87
N TRP A 136 17.21 -25.39 9.08
CA TRP A 136 17.22 -25.20 7.62
C TRP A 136 16.00 -25.82 6.93
N MET A 137 15.62 -27.04 7.32
CA MET A 137 14.42 -27.70 6.77
C MET A 137 13.14 -26.91 7.10
N LYS A 138 13.03 -26.37 8.32
CA LYS A 138 11.90 -25.53 8.71
C LYS A 138 11.84 -24.23 7.90
N LEU A 139 12.99 -23.59 7.68
CA LEU A 139 13.10 -22.40 6.83
C LEU A 139 12.74 -22.67 5.37
N ALA A 140 13.23 -23.77 4.80
CA ALA A 140 12.88 -24.17 3.43
C ALA A 140 11.37 -24.39 3.27
N ARG A 141 10.75 -25.13 4.20
CA ARG A 141 9.29 -25.34 4.21
C ARG A 141 8.52 -24.03 4.34
N TRP A 142 8.94 -23.14 5.24
CA TRP A 142 8.33 -21.83 5.41
C TRP A 142 8.40 -21.00 4.13
N GLN A 143 9.57 -20.98 3.48
CA GLN A 143 9.77 -20.25 2.23
C GLN A 143 8.91 -20.82 1.09
N SER A 144 8.86 -22.14 0.93
CA SER A 144 8.02 -22.79 -0.08
C SER A 144 6.54 -22.46 0.12
N PHE A 145 6.03 -22.58 1.37
CA PHE A 145 4.64 -22.25 1.66
C PHE A 145 4.29 -20.80 1.33
N ARG A 146 5.19 -19.85 1.64
CA ARG A 146 4.98 -18.43 1.32
C ARG A 146 5.08 -18.16 -0.18
N ALA A 147 5.95 -18.84 -0.90
CA ALA A 147 6.02 -18.75 -2.36
C ALA A 147 4.71 -19.24 -2.99
N ASP A 148 4.20 -20.40 -2.55
CA ASP A 148 2.93 -20.96 -3.04
C ASP A 148 1.74 -20.05 -2.72
N ALA A 149 1.73 -19.42 -1.54
CA ALA A 149 0.72 -18.42 -1.19
C ALA A 149 0.80 -17.19 -2.10
N ALA A 150 1.99 -16.64 -2.31
CA ALA A 150 2.19 -15.48 -3.18
C ALA A 150 1.79 -15.75 -4.63
N VAL A 151 2.09 -16.96 -5.15
CA VAL A 151 1.66 -17.38 -6.49
C VAL A 151 0.14 -17.44 -6.56
N ARG A 152 -0.52 -18.08 -5.59
CA ARG A 152 -1.99 -18.16 -5.53
C ARG A 152 -2.65 -16.78 -5.49
N ASP A 153 -2.16 -15.88 -4.65
CA ASP A 153 -2.68 -14.52 -4.51
C ASP A 153 -2.49 -13.70 -5.81
N ALA A 154 -1.33 -13.85 -6.45
CA ALA A 154 -1.06 -13.23 -7.75
C ALA A 154 -2.00 -13.76 -8.84
N THR A 155 -2.21 -15.08 -8.91
CA THR A 155 -3.16 -15.69 -9.85
C THR A 155 -4.58 -15.21 -9.60
N ALA A 156 -5.04 -15.15 -8.34
CA ALA A 156 -6.36 -14.65 -8.00
C ALA A 156 -6.56 -13.17 -8.40
N THR A 157 -5.54 -12.34 -8.19
CA THR A 157 -5.54 -10.92 -8.57
C THR A 157 -5.62 -10.76 -10.09
N THR A 158 -4.81 -11.49 -10.85
CA THR A 158 -4.83 -11.47 -12.32
C THR A 158 -6.21 -11.88 -12.85
N VAL A 159 -6.81 -12.95 -12.32
CA VAL A 159 -8.15 -13.39 -12.72
C VAL A 159 -9.20 -12.31 -12.45
N SER A 160 -9.12 -11.64 -11.29
CA SER A 160 -10.02 -10.52 -10.96
C SER A 160 -9.85 -9.35 -11.93
N GLN A 161 -8.60 -8.98 -12.23
CA GLN A 161 -8.30 -7.89 -13.16
C GLN A 161 -8.77 -8.21 -14.59
N SER A 162 -8.58 -9.44 -15.06
CA SER A 162 -9.07 -9.89 -16.37
C SER A 162 -10.60 -9.81 -16.47
N ARG A 163 -11.32 -10.19 -15.41
CA ARG A 163 -12.79 -10.08 -15.36
C ARG A 163 -13.26 -8.63 -15.43
N GLU A 164 -12.58 -7.73 -14.73
CA GLU A 164 -12.92 -6.30 -14.75
C GLU A 164 -12.64 -5.67 -16.12
N ILE A 165 -11.51 -6.01 -16.75
CA ILE A 165 -11.20 -5.58 -18.12
C ILE A 165 -12.29 -6.06 -19.09
N GLU A 166 -12.71 -7.32 -18.99
CA GLU A 166 -13.76 -7.88 -19.86
C GLU A 166 -15.11 -7.19 -19.65
N ARG A 167 -15.46 -6.88 -18.40
CA ARG A 167 -16.65 -6.10 -18.07
C ARG A 167 -16.60 -4.70 -18.68
N LEU A 168 -15.48 -3.99 -18.49
CA LEU A 168 -15.28 -2.65 -19.05
C LEU A 168 -15.36 -2.66 -20.58
N LYS A 169 -14.76 -3.66 -21.24
CA LYS A 169 -14.87 -3.84 -22.69
C LYS A 169 -16.33 -3.98 -23.13
N ARG A 170 -17.12 -4.79 -22.42
CA ARG A 170 -18.55 -4.96 -22.72
C ARG A 170 -19.32 -3.67 -22.53
N THR A 171 -19.09 -2.94 -21.44
CA THR A 171 -19.72 -1.63 -21.20
C THR A 171 -19.37 -0.63 -22.32
N VAL A 172 -18.12 -0.61 -22.77
CA VAL A 172 -17.69 0.25 -23.89
C VAL A 172 -18.44 -0.13 -25.17
N GLU A 173 -18.60 -1.42 -25.45
CA GLU A 173 -19.34 -1.88 -26.62
C GLU A 173 -20.83 -1.55 -26.53
N GLU A 174 -21.47 -1.79 -25.38
CA GLU A 174 -22.86 -1.41 -25.13
C GLU A 174 -23.09 0.11 -25.25
N LEU A 175 -22.13 0.94 -24.83
CA LEU A 175 -22.20 2.40 -25.00
C LEU A 175 -22.02 2.84 -26.45
N LYS A 176 -21.17 2.15 -27.23
CA LYS A 176 -21.08 2.37 -28.68
C LYS A 176 -22.42 2.04 -29.35
N ASP A 177 -22.99 0.89 -29.02
CA ASP A 177 -24.26 0.42 -29.58
C ASP A 177 -25.45 1.30 -29.15
N ALA A 178 -25.47 1.77 -27.90
CA ALA A 178 -26.57 2.57 -27.35
C ALA A 178 -26.54 4.06 -27.74
N GLY A 179 -25.45 4.57 -28.32
CA GLY A 179 -25.28 6.02 -28.51
C GLY A 179 -24.45 6.51 -29.69
N ALA A 180 -23.83 5.66 -30.51
CA ALA A 180 -22.79 6.13 -31.43
C ALA A 180 -23.01 5.91 -32.94
N ASP A 181 -24.15 5.40 -33.39
CA ASP A 181 -24.40 5.29 -34.85
C ASP A 181 -25.23 6.45 -35.43
N ILE A 182 -25.96 7.21 -34.61
CA ILE A 182 -26.94 8.19 -35.13
C ILE A 182 -26.40 9.64 -35.14
N ALA A 183 -25.40 9.99 -34.31
CA ALA A 183 -24.90 11.37 -34.21
C ALA A 183 -23.44 11.58 -34.67
N LEU A 184 -22.65 10.51 -34.79
CA LEU A 184 -21.24 10.58 -35.19
C LEU A 184 -21.03 10.42 -36.70
N SER A 185 -22.01 9.91 -37.45
CA SER A 185 -21.89 9.62 -38.88
C SER A 185 -21.47 10.83 -39.74
N PRO A 186 -22.05 12.04 -39.60
CA PRO A 186 -21.68 13.18 -40.47
C PRO A 186 -20.30 13.77 -40.13
N LEU A 187 -19.92 13.81 -38.85
CA LEU A 187 -18.63 14.30 -38.38
C LEU A 187 -17.51 13.31 -38.71
N ARG A 188 -17.79 12.01 -38.58
CA ARG A 188 -16.89 10.93 -39.01
C ARG A 188 -16.69 10.97 -40.53
N GLN A 189 -17.76 11.09 -41.33
CA GLN A 189 -17.64 11.30 -42.78
C GLN A 189 -16.81 12.54 -43.12
N SER A 190 -17.04 13.66 -42.44
CA SER A 190 -16.28 14.90 -42.70
C SER A 190 -14.80 14.77 -42.32
N ALA A 191 -14.50 14.10 -41.21
CA ALA A 191 -13.12 13.83 -40.77
C ALA A 191 -12.40 12.88 -41.74
N THR A 192 -13.06 11.80 -42.16
CA THR A 192 -12.52 10.87 -43.16
C THR A 192 -12.24 11.57 -44.50
N GLN A 193 -13.16 12.42 -44.98
CA GLN A 193 -12.97 13.19 -46.23
C GLN A 193 -11.81 14.20 -46.15
N LEU A 194 -11.63 14.87 -45.00
CA LEU A 194 -10.50 15.77 -44.78
C LEU A 194 -9.17 15.02 -44.80
N LEU A 195 -9.17 13.80 -44.27
CA LEU A 195 -7.98 12.96 -44.17
C LEU A 195 -7.61 12.29 -45.49
N GLU A 196 -8.58 11.87 -46.31
CA GLU A 196 -8.33 11.45 -47.69
C GLU A 196 -7.66 12.57 -48.49
N LYS A 197 -8.12 13.82 -48.36
CA LYS A 197 -7.48 14.99 -48.99
C LYS A 197 -6.07 15.24 -48.48
N ILE A 198 -5.82 15.04 -47.18
CA ILE A 198 -4.47 15.15 -46.60
C ILE A 198 -3.57 14.01 -47.10
N ALA A 199 -4.09 12.80 -47.24
CA ALA A 199 -3.37 11.64 -47.75
C ALA A 199 -3.04 11.76 -49.25
N GLU A 200 -3.98 12.25 -50.08
CA GLU A 200 -3.74 12.57 -51.49
C GLU A 200 -2.65 13.63 -51.64
N ARG A 201 -2.74 14.71 -50.86
CA ARG A 201 -1.75 15.79 -50.88
C ARG A 201 -0.38 15.32 -50.38
N ARG A 202 -0.35 14.44 -49.37
CA ARG A 202 0.87 13.79 -48.87
C ARG A 202 1.52 12.87 -49.90
N SER A 203 0.74 12.15 -50.70
CA SER A 203 1.23 11.32 -51.81
C SER A 203 1.85 12.17 -52.93
N GLN A 204 1.23 13.33 -53.22
CA GLN A 204 1.78 14.32 -54.15
C GLN A 204 3.05 15.02 -53.62
N GLU A 205 3.11 15.30 -52.31
CA GLU A 205 4.19 16.07 -51.67
C GLU A 205 5.29 15.20 -51.01
N LYS A 206 5.21 13.86 -51.09
CA LYS A 206 6.19 12.88 -50.54
C LYS A 206 6.54 13.05 -49.05
N LEU A 207 5.61 13.50 -48.20
CA LEU A 207 5.85 13.59 -46.75
C LEU A 207 5.73 12.21 -46.06
N TRP A 208 6.77 11.76 -45.35
CA TRP A 208 6.77 10.53 -44.54
C TRP A 208 6.67 10.83 -43.04
N GLY A 209 5.96 10.01 -42.25
CA GLY A 209 6.12 9.97 -40.78
C GLY A 209 4.90 10.03 -39.86
N PHE A 210 3.66 10.25 -40.33
CA PHE A 210 2.51 10.22 -39.41
C PHE A 210 1.89 8.81 -39.32
N GLY A 211 1.66 8.38 -38.07
CA GLY A 211 1.07 7.09 -37.71
C GLY A 211 -0.37 6.90 -38.20
N ASP A 212 -0.91 5.73 -37.90
CA ASP A 212 -2.21 5.25 -38.38
C ASP A 212 -3.30 6.31 -38.22
N LEU A 213 -3.87 6.74 -39.35
CA LEU A 213 -4.81 7.87 -39.42
C LEU A 213 -6.09 7.58 -38.63
N ASP A 214 -6.51 6.31 -38.56
CA ASP A 214 -7.70 5.90 -37.85
C ASP A 214 -7.56 6.15 -36.33
N VAL A 215 -6.35 5.99 -35.79
CA VAL A 215 -6.04 6.27 -34.38
C VAL A 215 -6.17 7.76 -34.05
N ILE A 216 -5.81 8.63 -35.00
CA ILE A 216 -5.93 10.08 -34.83
C ILE A 216 -7.40 10.50 -34.89
N VAL A 217 -8.19 9.90 -35.79
CA VAL A 217 -9.63 10.15 -35.89
C VAL A 217 -10.34 9.77 -34.60
N ASP A 218 -10.08 8.57 -34.09
CA ASP A 218 -10.71 8.08 -32.86
C ASP A 218 -10.37 8.98 -31.67
N ALA A 219 -9.11 9.40 -31.54
CA ALA A 219 -8.70 10.32 -30.48
C ALA A 219 -9.38 11.70 -30.57
N VAL A 220 -9.57 12.24 -31.78
CA VAL A 220 -10.26 13.53 -31.98
C VAL A 220 -11.75 13.42 -31.67
N LEU A 221 -12.40 12.33 -32.09
CA LEU A 221 -13.81 12.06 -31.82
C LEU A 221 -14.07 11.89 -30.31
N ASP A 222 -13.17 11.22 -29.59
CA ASP A 222 -13.28 10.99 -28.16
C ASP A 222 -13.16 12.32 -27.35
N VAL A 223 -12.25 13.21 -27.77
CA VAL A 223 -12.09 14.55 -27.17
C VAL A 223 -13.32 15.42 -27.41
N GLU A 224 -13.91 15.42 -28.61
CA GLU A 224 -15.11 16.21 -28.90
C GLU A 224 -16.37 15.62 -28.23
N GLY A 225 -16.49 14.29 -28.13
CA GLY A 225 -17.54 13.63 -27.35
C GLY A 225 -17.50 14.04 -25.88
N THR A 226 -16.30 14.01 -25.29
CA THR A 226 -16.06 14.45 -23.90
C THR A 226 -16.40 15.93 -23.70
N ARG A 227 -16.01 16.81 -24.64
CA ARG A 227 -16.32 18.25 -24.59
C ARG A 227 -17.81 18.55 -24.72
N ARG A 228 -18.53 17.78 -25.54
CA ARG A 228 -19.98 17.94 -25.70
C ARG A 228 -20.73 17.54 -24.44
N ALA A 229 -20.40 16.40 -23.84
CA ALA A 229 -20.97 15.96 -22.57
C ALA A 229 -20.74 17.00 -21.45
N ALA A 230 -19.53 17.59 -21.39
CA ALA A 230 -19.21 18.66 -20.44
C ALA A 230 -20.04 19.94 -20.66
N ARG A 231 -20.38 20.30 -21.91
CA ARG A 231 -21.25 21.45 -22.21
C ARG A 231 -22.69 21.21 -21.80
N GLU A 232 -23.21 20.01 -22.05
CA GLU A 232 -24.58 19.62 -21.69
C GLU A 232 -24.77 19.62 -20.15
N GLN A 233 -23.81 19.08 -19.39
CA GLN A 233 -23.81 19.17 -17.93
C GLN A 233 -23.81 20.62 -17.43
N ARG A 234 -22.99 21.51 -18.00
CA ARG A 234 -22.97 22.93 -17.62
C ARG A 234 -24.31 23.63 -17.89
N GLN A 235 -24.96 23.32 -19.00
CA GLN A 235 -26.28 23.86 -19.31
C GLN A 235 -27.36 23.35 -18.35
N LEU A 236 -27.27 22.07 -17.94
CA LEU A 236 -28.19 21.49 -16.96
C LEU A 236 -28.03 22.15 -15.58
N VAL A 237 -26.79 22.32 -15.13
CA VAL A 237 -26.46 23.05 -13.88
C VAL A 237 -26.99 24.49 -13.93
N THR A 238 -26.78 25.19 -15.05
CA THR A 238 -27.26 26.57 -15.23
C THR A 238 -28.80 26.65 -15.21
N ARG A 239 -29.49 25.65 -15.78
CA ARG A 239 -30.95 25.57 -15.76
C ARG A 239 -31.48 25.31 -14.35
N VAL A 240 -30.88 24.37 -13.63
CA VAL A 240 -31.22 24.07 -12.23
C VAL A 240 -31.01 25.29 -11.34
N GLN A 241 -29.89 26.00 -11.49
CA GLN A 241 -29.63 27.25 -10.76
C GLN A 241 -30.70 28.31 -11.05
N ARG A 242 -31.10 28.49 -12.31
CA ARG A 242 -32.15 29.45 -12.69
C ARG A 242 -33.53 29.05 -12.15
N MET A 243 -33.83 27.75 -12.07
CA MET A 243 -35.09 27.25 -11.50
C MET A 243 -35.15 27.41 -9.98
N LEU A 244 -34.03 27.26 -9.28
CA LEU A 244 -33.97 27.34 -7.82
C LEU A 244 -33.83 28.78 -7.30
N ALA A 245 -33.33 29.71 -8.11
CA ALA A 245 -33.11 31.11 -7.69
C ALA A 245 -34.37 31.79 -7.09
N PRO A 246 -35.56 31.70 -7.70
CA PRO A 246 -36.76 32.34 -7.15
C PRO A 246 -37.23 31.72 -5.82
N ALA A 247 -37.03 30.41 -5.65
CA ALA A 247 -37.38 29.71 -4.42
C ALA A 247 -36.44 30.11 -3.26
N ILE A 248 -35.15 30.27 -3.56
CA ILE A 248 -34.13 30.74 -2.60
C ILE A 248 -34.39 32.19 -2.20
N GLU A 249 -34.74 33.07 -3.16
CA GLU A 249 -35.12 34.47 -2.89
C GLU A 249 -36.40 34.56 -2.04
N SER A 250 -37.41 33.74 -2.36
CA SER A 250 -38.67 33.68 -1.59
C SER A 250 -38.45 33.21 -0.15
N MET A 251 -37.65 32.17 0.05
CA MET A 251 -37.28 31.70 1.40
C MET A 251 -36.51 32.77 2.17
N SER A 252 -35.57 33.48 1.51
CA SER A 252 -34.80 34.55 2.14
C SER A 252 -35.68 35.75 2.54
N ALA A 253 -36.65 36.11 1.70
CA ALA A 253 -37.64 37.14 2.02
C ALA A 253 -38.57 36.74 3.18
N THR A 254 -38.95 35.46 3.25
CA THR A 254 -39.79 34.93 4.32
C THR A 254 -39.06 34.92 5.66
N LEU A 255 -37.77 34.54 5.66
CA LEU A 255 -36.90 34.62 6.84
C LEU A 255 -36.72 36.06 7.31
N ALA A 256 -36.45 37.01 6.40
CA ALA A 256 -36.34 38.43 6.74
C ALA A 256 -37.66 39.02 7.30
N HIS A 257 -38.81 38.54 6.82
CA HIS A 257 -40.11 38.96 7.34
C HIS A 257 -40.38 38.40 8.74
N ALA A 258 -40.01 37.14 9.00
CA ALA A 258 -40.14 36.52 10.30
C ALA A 258 -39.23 37.18 11.36
N GLU A 259 -38.01 37.57 10.99
CA GLU A 259 -37.12 38.35 11.87
C GLU A 259 -37.71 39.72 12.22
N LYS A 260 -38.40 40.36 11.28
CA LYS A 260 -39.05 41.66 11.50
C LYS A 260 -40.28 41.57 12.41
N MET A 261 -41.05 40.48 12.29
CA MET A 261 -42.22 40.20 13.13
C MET A 261 -41.85 39.72 14.55
N GLY A 262 -40.64 39.17 14.73
CA GLY A 262 -40.10 38.80 16.05
C GLY A 262 -39.61 39.98 16.90
N GLY A 263 -39.57 41.19 16.34
CA GLY A 263 -39.11 42.42 17.02
C GLY A 263 -40.20 43.22 17.74
N GLU A 264 -41.48 42.93 17.52
CA GLU A 264 -42.61 43.64 18.18
C GLU A 264 -43.27 42.73 19.23
N GLY A 265 -42.62 42.64 20.40
CA GLY A 265 -43.20 42.01 21.59
C GLY A 265 -44.27 42.92 22.25
N PRO A 266 -45.39 42.36 22.77
CA PRO A 266 -46.51 43.15 23.22
C PRO A 266 -46.26 43.81 24.58
N VAL A 267 -46.55 45.11 24.65
CA VAL A 267 -46.72 45.90 25.88
C VAL A 267 -47.85 45.28 26.72
N THR A 268 -47.50 44.70 27.86
CA THR A 268 -48.43 44.13 28.82
C THR A 268 -49.16 45.24 29.59
N ALA A 269 -50.41 45.50 29.23
CA ALA A 269 -51.35 46.27 30.05
C ALA A 269 -52.10 45.33 31.01
N SER A 270 -51.76 45.38 32.30
CA SER A 270 -52.52 44.74 33.38
C SER A 270 -53.62 45.67 33.91
N ARG A 271 -54.84 45.14 34.02
CA ARG A 271 -56.07 45.81 34.46
C ARG A 271 -56.18 45.78 35.99
N ARG A 272 -56.73 46.85 36.56
CA ARG A 272 -57.23 46.96 37.95
C ARG A 272 -58.29 45.90 38.26
N THR A 273 -58.18 45.28 39.44
CA THR A 273 -59.09 45.41 40.60
C THR A 273 -58.34 44.97 41.83
#